data_AF-A0A969S7I5-F1
#
_entry.id   AF-A0A969S7I5-F1
#
_cell.length_a   1.000
_cell.length_b   1.000
_cell.length_c   1.000
_cell.angle_alpha   90.00
_cell.angle_beta   90.00
_cell.angle_gamma   90.00
#
_symmetry.space_group_name_H-M   'P 1'
#
loop_
_entity.id
_entity.type
_entity.pdbx_description
1 polymer ?
#
loop_
_entity_poly.entity_id
_entity_poly.type
_entity_poly.pdbx_seq_one_letter_code
_entity_poly.pdbx_strand_id
1 'polypeptide(L)'
;MKTIMTLDKLTTPDQLACFLDGSQVCAYEVISSPQERYDFIKKTLVQFHYHRLSKGDKGIVIRYLMKLSGYSRQQLTRLIKQHKTTRTCVRKQQTRRGFSRRYTQADILLLVETDELFDTRCGAITKTFCERALAQGDARYERLATISASHIYNLRRSQDYQQKRRHFTKHRQKIVDWRTSQTQS
;
A
#
# COMPACT_ATOMS: atom_id res chain seq x y z
N MET A 1 22.13 -5.22 20.99
CA MET A 1 22.78 -4.42 22.06
C MET A 1 22.03 -3.11 22.20
N LYS A 2 21.64 -2.74 23.44
CA LYS A 2 20.79 -1.60 23.80
C LYS A 2 21.54 -0.28 23.71
N THR A 3 21.28 0.52 22.68
CA THR A 3 21.77 1.90 22.51
C THR A 3 20.88 2.96 23.18
N ILE A 4 19.88 2.53 23.96
CA ILE A 4 18.98 3.44 24.71
C ILE A 4 19.74 4.16 25.85
N MET A 5 20.87 3.62 26.33
CA MET A 5 21.58 4.15 27.50
C MET A 5 22.33 5.48 27.30
N THR A 6 22.64 5.90 26.07
CA THR A 6 23.32 7.19 25.85
C THR A 6 22.37 8.39 25.85
N LEU A 7 21.05 8.17 25.77
CA LEU A 7 20.04 9.23 25.62
C LEU A 7 19.55 9.80 26.97
N ASP A 8 19.78 9.07 28.06
CA ASP A 8 19.43 9.51 29.42
C ASP A 8 20.35 10.62 29.95
N LYS A 9 21.48 10.89 29.26
CA LYS A 9 22.46 11.92 29.66
C LYS A 9 22.18 13.30 29.07
N LEU A 10 21.31 13.40 28.05
CA LEU A 10 20.95 14.68 27.42
C LEU A 10 19.70 15.23 28.09
N THR A 11 19.86 16.26 28.92
CA THR A 11 18.76 16.83 29.72
C THR A 11 18.30 18.19 29.21
N THR A 12 19.11 18.89 28.42
CA THR A 12 18.78 20.22 27.90
C THR A 12 18.70 20.26 26.36
N PRO A 13 17.85 21.14 25.79
CA PRO A 13 17.79 21.37 24.34
C PRO A 13 19.15 21.78 23.74
N ASP A 14 19.99 22.49 24.48
CA ASP A 14 21.32 22.90 24.01
C ASP A 14 22.26 21.70 23.85
N GLN A 15 22.21 20.74 24.77
CA GLN A 15 22.95 19.48 24.64
C GLN A 15 22.46 18.67 23.44
N LEU A 16 21.15 18.71 23.13
CA LEU A 16 20.62 18.11 21.91
C LEU A 16 21.13 18.82 20.65
N ALA A 17 21.24 20.15 20.67
CA ALA A 17 21.80 20.91 19.54
C ALA A 17 23.26 20.53 19.31
N CYS A 18 24.10 20.56 20.35
CA CYS A 18 25.49 20.14 20.26
C CYS A 18 25.64 18.68 19.79
N PHE A 19 24.77 17.78 20.24
CA PHE A 19 24.75 16.39 19.76
C PHE A 19 24.37 16.30 18.27
N LEU A 20 23.39 17.08 17.82
CA LEU A 20 22.98 17.11 16.41
C LEU A 20 24.06 17.68 15.51
N ASP A 21 24.81 18.68 15.98
CA ASP A 21 25.89 19.35 15.24
C ASP A 21 27.18 18.52 15.24
N GLY A 22 27.51 17.85 16.35
CA GLY A 22 28.68 16.97 16.47
C GLY A 22 28.49 15.57 15.87
N SER A 23 27.25 15.13 15.60
CA SER A 23 26.99 13.79 15.06
C SER A 23 27.11 13.75 13.53
N GLN A 24 28.36 13.87 13.05
CA GLN A 24 28.73 13.28 11.77
C GLN A 24 28.77 11.75 11.90
N VAL A 25 27.84 11.12 11.20
CA VAL A 25 27.79 9.67 10.90
C VAL A 25 27.41 8.77 12.10
N CYS A 26 26.59 7.75 11.82
CA CYS A 26 26.30 6.58 12.69
C CYS A 26 25.31 6.71 13.86
N ALA A 27 24.00 6.68 13.55
CA ALA A 27 23.01 5.95 14.36
C ALA A 27 21.77 5.63 13.52
N TYR A 28 21.99 4.97 12.38
CA TYR A 28 20.91 4.44 11.57
C TYR A 28 20.22 3.29 12.32
N GLU A 29 18.88 3.35 12.39
CA GLU A 29 18.02 2.23 12.79
C GLU A 29 18.17 1.67 14.22
N VAL A 30 18.50 2.50 15.22
CA VAL A 30 18.58 2.06 16.62
C VAL A 30 17.24 1.54 17.17
N ILE A 31 16.11 1.90 16.54
CA ILE A 31 14.78 1.51 16.99
C ILE A 31 14.09 0.64 15.93
N SER A 32 14.22 -0.67 16.13
CA SER A 32 13.81 -1.70 15.17
C SER A 32 12.30 -1.90 15.15
N SER A 33 11.59 -1.75 16.28
CA SER A 33 10.13 -1.96 16.32
C SER A 33 9.32 -0.65 16.29
N PRO A 34 8.12 -0.66 15.66
CA PRO A 34 7.21 0.49 15.73
C PRO A 34 6.83 0.87 17.17
N GLN A 35 6.74 -0.09 18.10
CA GLN A 35 6.34 0.18 19.47
C GLN A 35 7.44 0.95 20.22
N GLU A 36 8.69 0.49 20.13
CA GLU A 36 9.83 1.18 20.73
C GLU A 36 9.98 2.62 20.21
N ARG A 37 9.63 2.88 18.94
CA ARG A 37 9.66 4.26 18.39
C ARG A 37 8.66 5.16 19.09
N TYR A 38 7.47 4.65 19.37
CA TYR A 38 6.42 5.42 20.04
C TYR A 38 6.76 5.65 21.51
N ASP A 39 7.31 4.65 22.19
CA ASP A 39 7.76 4.76 23.57
C ASP A 39 8.95 5.71 23.71
N PHE A 40 9.89 5.65 22.77
CA PHE A 40 11.00 6.60 22.67
C PHE A 40 10.49 8.04 22.53
N ILE A 41 9.60 8.29 21.55
CA ILE A 41 9.01 9.63 21.35
C ILE A 41 8.32 10.11 22.62
N LYS A 42 7.52 9.26 23.27
CA LYS A 42 6.85 9.60 24.52
C LYS A 42 7.88 9.98 25.61
N LYS A 43 8.90 9.15 25.82
CA LYS A 43 9.95 9.38 26.83
C LYS A 43 10.65 10.71 26.60
N THR A 44 11.07 11.00 25.36
CA THR A 44 11.71 12.28 25.01
C THR A 44 10.80 13.48 25.26
N LEU A 45 9.52 13.41 24.88
CA LEU A 45 8.59 14.53 25.09
C LEU A 45 8.37 14.83 26.58
N VAL A 46 8.40 13.81 27.44
CA VAL A 46 8.30 13.95 28.90
C VAL A 46 9.60 14.51 29.48
N GLN A 47 10.75 13.94 29.12
CA GLN A 47 12.07 14.31 29.62
C GLN A 47 12.39 15.79 29.38
N PHE A 48 12.12 16.31 28.19
CA PHE A 48 12.39 17.71 27.85
C PHE A 48 11.23 18.65 28.19
N HIS A 49 10.20 18.18 28.91
CA HIS A 49 8.97 18.94 29.18
C HIS A 49 8.45 19.67 27.93
N TYR A 50 8.38 18.96 26.79
CA TYR A 50 8.26 19.56 25.45
C TYR A 50 7.20 20.65 25.31
N HIS A 51 6.08 20.52 26.03
CA HIS A 51 5.00 21.50 25.99
C HIS A 51 5.38 22.88 26.58
N ARG A 52 6.32 22.93 27.54
CA ARG A 52 6.84 24.15 28.19
C ARG A 52 7.99 24.81 27.43
N LEU A 53 8.58 24.12 26.45
CA LEU A 53 9.71 24.63 25.66
C LEU A 53 9.34 25.83 24.78
N SER A 54 10.35 26.66 24.49
CA SER A 54 10.25 27.74 23.51
C SER A 54 10.05 27.18 22.08
N LYS A 55 9.68 28.04 21.12
CA LYS A 55 9.53 27.61 19.71
C LYS A 55 10.84 27.10 19.12
N GLY A 56 11.98 27.68 19.50
CA GLY A 56 13.31 27.26 19.04
C GLY A 56 13.67 25.87 19.54
N ASP A 57 13.54 25.66 20.85
CA ASP A 57 13.86 24.38 21.51
C ASP A 57 12.97 23.24 21.04
N LYS A 58 11.68 23.54 20.79
CA LYS A 58 10.76 22.59 20.16
C LYS A 58 11.27 22.12 18.80
N GLY A 59 11.89 23.01 18.02
CA GLY A 59 12.50 22.68 16.74
C GLY A 59 13.67 21.71 16.87
N ILE A 60 14.53 21.92 17.87
CA ILE A 60 15.68 21.05 18.16
C ILE A 60 15.21 19.65 18.53
N VAL A 61 14.24 19.54 19.45
CA VAL A 61 13.67 18.25 19.86
C VAL A 61 13.00 17.53 18.68
N ILE A 62 12.28 18.26 17.81
CA ILE A 62 11.68 17.65 16.60
C ILE A 62 12.78 17.11 15.68
N ARG A 63 13.85 17.87 15.42
CA ARG A 63 14.95 17.44 14.55
C ARG A 63 15.63 16.18 15.09
N TYR A 64 15.82 16.13 16.40
CA TYR A 64 16.33 14.96 17.10
C TYR A 64 15.41 13.74 16.95
N LEU A 65 14.11 13.90 17.21
CA LEU A 65 13.14 12.83 17.04
C LEU A 65 13.06 12.33 15.59
N MET A 66 13.15 13.22 14.60
CA MET A 66 13.20 12.84 13.18
C MET A 66 14.42 11.98 12.89
N LYS A 67 15.61 12.39 13.35
CA LYS A 67 16.88 11.70 13.10
C LYS A 67 16.89 10.28 13.67
N LEU A 68 16.32 10.07 14.87
CA LEU A 68 16.36 8.76 15.54
C LEU A 68 15.15 7.86 15.28
N SER A 69 13.94 8.41 15.06
CA SER A 69 12.74 7.58 14.80
C SER A 69 12.52 7.27 13.31
N GLY A 70 13.15 8.04 12.41
CA GLY A 70 12.93 7.97 10.96
C GLY A 70 11.55 8.45 10.51
N TYR A 71 10.76 9.06 11.40
CA TYR A 71 9.44 9.59 11.04
C TYR A 71 9.52 10.98 10.42
N SER A 72 8.60 11.25 9.50
CA SER A 72 8.47 12.58 8.92
C SER A 72 7.99 13.58 9.96
N ARG A 73 8.27 14.86 9.71
CA ARG A 73 7.81 15.97 10.56
C ARG A 73 6.30 15.95 10.76
N GLN A 74 5.53 15.60 9.73
CA GLN A 74 4.07 15.52 9.79
C GLN A 74 3.62 14.40 10.74
N GLN A 75 4.25 13.23 10.68
CA GLN A 75 3.94 12.12 11.58
C GLN A 75 4.26 12.47 13.05
N LEU A 76 5.41 13.09 13.31
CA LEU A 76 5.76 13.55 14.64
C LEU A 76 4.79 14.61 15.15
N THR A 77 4.39 15.57 14.32
CA THR A 77 3.38 16.59 14.68
C THR A 77 2.07 15.93 15.13
N ARG A 78 1.63 14.89 14.41
CA ARG A 78 0.45 14.11 14.78
C ARG A 78 0.62 13.40 16.13
N LEU A 79 1.77 12.75 16.35
CA LEU A 79 2.07 12.04 17.60
C LEU A 79 2.18 12.99 18.80
N ILE A 80 2.81 14.15 18.63
CA ILE A 80 2.91 15.19 19.66
C ILE A 80 1.52 15.73 20.02
N LYS A 81 0.65 15.95 19.03
CA LYS A 81 -0.75 16.36 19.27
C LYS A 81 -1.52 15.28 20.04
N GLN A 82 -1.33 14.01 19.70
CA GLN A 82 -1.91 12.88 20.43
C GLN A 82 -1.40 12.87 21.89
N HIS A 83 -0.08 12.95 22.10
CA HIS A 83 0.53 13.00 23.43
C HIS A 83 -0.01 14.16 24.28
N LYS A 84 -0.21 15.35 23.70
CA LYS A 84 -0.80 16.50 24.41
C LYS A 84 -2.19 16.18 24.96
N THR A 85 -2.97 15.41 24.21
CA THR A 85 -4.38 15.14 24.51
C THR A 85 -4.55 13.94 25.43
N THR A 86 -3.84 12.84 25.16
CA THR A 86 -4.05 11.55 25.85
C THR A 86 -2.89 11.11 26.72
N ARG A 87 -1.79 11.90 26.79
CA ARG A 87 -0.51 11.54 27.44
C ARG A 87 0.10 10.22 26.94
N THR A 88 -0.35 9.76 25.77
CA THR A 88 0.06 8.49 25.18
C THR A 88 0.39 8.68 23.71
N CYS A 89 1.39 7.92 23.25
CA CYS A 89 1.70 7.74 21.85
C CYS A 89 1.34 6.29 21.53
N VAL A 90 0.16 6.03 20.96
CA VAL A 90 -0.25 4.68 20.57
C VAL A 90 -0.47 4.63 19.07
N ARG A 91 0.08 3.59 18.43
CA ARG A 91 -0.18 3.30 17.02
C ARG A 91 -1.64 2.92 16.83
N LYS A 92 -2.42 3.76 16.14
CA LYS A 92 -3.73 3.34 15.62
C LYS A 92 -3.49 2.40 14.44
N GLN A 93 -3.82 1.12 14.60
CA GLN A 93 -3.81 0.16 13.50
C GLN A 93 -4.81 0.65 12.45
N GLN A 94 -4.34 0.86 11.22
CA GLN A 94 -5.21 1.26 10.12
C GLN A 94 -6.06 0.05 9.74
N THR A 95 -7.36 0.11 9.97
CA THR A 95 -8.31 -0.89 9.50
C THR A 95 -8.37 -0.82 7.97
N ARG A 96 -7.78 -1.81 7.29
CA ARG A 96 -7.91 -2.01 5.83
C ARG A 96 -9.29 -2.59 5.47
N ARG A 97 -10.39 -2.04 6.00
CA ARG A 97 -11.71 -2.34 5.45
C ARG A 97 -11.88 -1.47 4.21
N GLY A 98 -11.30 -1.93 3.09
CA GLY A 98 -11.51 -1.30 1.80
C GLY A 98 -12.98 -1.35 1.38
N PHE A 99 -13.34 -0.63 0.33
CA PHE A 99 -14.68 -0.69 -0.25
C PHE A 99 -15.07 -2.14 -0.58
N SER A 100 -16.29 -2.54 -0.22
CA SER A 100 -16.84 -3.85 -0.57
C SER A 100 -16.95 -3.98 -2.10
N ARG A 101 -16.45 -5.10 -2.66
CA ARG A 101 -16.55 -5.37 -4.09
C ARG A 101 -18.01 -5.63 -4.47
N ARG A 102 -18.57 -4.85 -5.39
CA ARG A 102 -19.94 -5.04 -5.92
C ARG A 102 -20.02 -6.20 -6.92
N TYR A 103 -19.02 -6.30 -7.80
CA TYR A 103 -18.92 -7.37 -8.79
C TYR A 103 -18.02 -8.48 -8.25
N THR A 104 -18.57 -9.67 -8.23
CA THR A 104 -17.96 -10.90 -7.73
C THR A 104 -17.22 -11.63 -8.86
N GLN A 105 -16.48 -12.67 -8.49
CA GLN A 105 -15.80 -13.52 -9.46
C GLN A 105 -16.80 -14.20 -10.43
N ALA A 106 -17.99 -14.55 -9.95
CA ALA A 106 -19.04 -15.13 -10.79
C ALA A 106 -19.48 -14.15 -11.89
N ASP A 107 -19.61 -12.86 -11.56
CA ASP A 107 -19.98 -11.82 -12.54
C ASP A 107 -18.88 -11.63 -13.59
N ILE A 108 -17.61 -11.75 -13.20
CA ILE A 108 -16.47 -11.68 -14.13
C ILE A 108 -16.48 -12.88 -15.09
N LEU A 109 -16.75 -14.08 -14.59
CA LEU A 109 -16.82 -15.30 -15.42
C LEU A 109 -17.98 -15.24 -16.39
N LEU A 110 -19.15 -14.77 -15.95
CA LEU A 110 -20.31 -14.58 -16.82
C LEU A 110 -20.00 -13.54 -17.91
N LEU A 111 -19.29 -12.46 -17.58
CA LEU A 111 -18.85 -11.49 -18.56
C LEU A 111 -17.89 -12.10 -19.60
N VAL A 112 -16.97 -12.97 -19.18
CA VAL A 112 -16.08 -13.71 -20.10
C VAL A 112 -16.88 -14.57 -21.07
N GLU A 113 -17.85 -15.34 -20.56
CA GLU A 113 -18.74 -16.19 -21.37
C GLU A 113 -19.52 -15.36 -22.39
N THR A 114 -20.11 -14.23 -21.97
CA THR A 114 -20.79 -13.33 -22.91
C THR A 114 -19.86 -12.78 -23.99
N ASP A 115 -18.65 -12.38 -23.60
CA ASP A 115 -17.71 -11.82 -24.56
C ASP A 115 -17.15 -12.89 -25.51
N GLU A 116 -17.19 -14.18 -25.15
CA GLU A 116 -16.80 -15.30 -26.02
C GLU A 116 -17.88 -15.57 -27.07
N LEU A 117 -19.15 -15.55 -26.66
CA LEU A 117 -20.29 -15.72 -27.57
C LEU A 117 -20.40 -14.61 -28.62
N PHE A 118 -19.98 -13.39 -28.27
CA PHE A 118 -20.21 -12.20 -29.10
C PHE A 118 -18.94 -11.56 -29.70
N ASP A 119 -17.79 -12.22 -29.61
CA ASP A 119 -16.49 -11.72 -30.07
C ASP A 119 -16.14 -10.33 -29.53
N THR A 120 -16.30 -10.14 -28.22
CA THR A 120 -15.95 -8.91 -27.48
C THR A 120 -16.56 -7.63 -28.06
N ARG A 121 -17.86 -7.42 -27.84
CA ARG A 121 -18.53 -6.18 -28.28
C ARG A 121 -18.15 -4.99 -27.40
N CYS A 122 -18.50 -3.78 -27.87
CA CYS A 122 -18.30 -2.59 -27.06
C CYS A 122 -19.06 -2.68 -25.72
N GLY A 123 -18.57 -1.97 -24.69
CA GLY A 123 -19.16 -2.04 -23.36
C GLY A 123 -20.64 -1.63 -23.33
N ALA A 124 -21.05 -0.70 -24.18
CA ALA A 124 -22.45 -0.29 -24.30
C ALA A 124 -23.37 -1.43 -24.79
N ILE A 125 -22.96 -2.14 -25.85
CA ILE A 125 -23.73 -3.28 -26.37
C ILE A 125 -23.78 -4.42 -25.35
N THR A 126 -22.67 -4.66 -24.66
CA THR A 126 -22.58 -5.69 -23.61
C THR A 126 -23.53 -5.38 -22.45
N LYS A 127 -23.62 -4.10 -22.04
CA LYS A 127 -24.60 -3.65 -21.05
C LYS A 127 -26.03 -3.89 -21.50
N THR A 128 -26.39 -3.48 -22.72
CA THR A 128 -27.73 -3.70 -23.27
C THR A 128 -28.07 -5.18 -23.39
N PHE A 129 -27.09 -6.03 -23.69
CA PHE A 129 -27.27 -7.48 -23.66
C PHE A 129 -27.59 -7.98 -22.24
N CYS A 130 -26.81 -7.60 -21.23
CA CYS A 130 -27.04 -8.00 -19.84
C CYS A 130 -28.43 -7.55 -19.33
N GLU A 131 -28.84 -6.33 -19.67
CA GLU A 131 -30.18 -5.80 -19.35
C GLU A 131 -31.29 -6.66 -19.98
N ARG A 132 -31.14 -7.05 -21.26
CA ARG A 132 -32.10 -7.90 -21.96
C ARG A 132 -32.11 -9.34 -21.43
N ALA A 133 -30.96 -9.91 -21.13
CA ALA A 133 -30.84 -11.26 -20.58
C ALA A 133 -31.55 -11.37 -19.22
N LEU A 134 -31.42 -10.34 -18.36
CA LEU A 134 -32.17 -10.26 -17.12
C LEU A 134 -33.68 -10.14 -17.36
N ALA A 135 -34.10 -9.29 -18.30
CA ALA A 135 -35.51 -9.15 -18.66
C ALA A 135 -36.14 -10.43 -19.23
N GLN A 136 -35.33 -11.31 -19.83
CA GLN A 136 -35.73 -12.65 -20.29
C GLN A 136 -35.72 -13.71 -19.18
N GLY A 137 -35.34 -13.34 -17.95
CA GLY A 137 -35.41 -14.21 -16.78
C GLY A 137 -34.08 -14.82 -16.33
N ASP A 138 -32.95 -14.50 -16.97
CA ASP A 138 -31.64 -14.99 -16.51
C ASP A 138 -31.11 -14.14 -15.34
N ALA A 139 -31.40 -14.59 -14.12
CA ALA A 139 -31.02 -13.92 -12.88
C ALA A 139 -29.49 -13.79 -12.69
N ARG A 140 -28.67 -14.56 -13.42
CA ARG A 140 -27.21 -14.45 -13.33
C ARG A 140 -26.70 -13.06 -13.72
N TYR A 141 -27.46 -12.34 -14.56
CA TYR A 141 -27.11 -11.00 -15.03
C TYR A 141 -27.56 -9.87 -14.11
N GLU A 142 -28.20 -10.14 -12.96
CA GLU A 142 -28.78 -9.11 -12.09
C GLU A 142 -27.79 -7.96 -11.76
N ARG A 143 -26.57 -8.31 -11.36
CA ARG A 143 -25.54 -7.30 -11.04
C ARG A 143 -25.00 -6.63 -12.30
N LEU A 144 -24.74 -7.41 -13.35
CA LEU A 144 -24.20 -6.93 -14.62
C LEU A 144 -25.18 -6.04 -15.39
N ALA A 145 -26.49 -6.18 -15.21
CA ALA A 145 -27.48 -5.30 -15.85
C ALA A 145 -27.35 -3.84 -15.37
N THR A 146 -26.93 -3.64 -14.11
CA THR A 146 -26.72 -2.30 -13.53
C THR A 146 -25.32 -1.71 -13.78
N ILE A 147 -24.45 -2.42 -14.50
CA ILE A 147 -23.07 -2.00 -14.72
C ILE A 147 -22.98 -0.79 -15.66
N SER A 148 -22.02 0.11 -15.41
CA SER A 148 -21.71 1.15 -16.39
C SER A 148 -20.82 0.61 -17.50
N ALA A 149 -20.95 1.16 -18.72
CA ALA A 149 -20.10 0.78 -19.84
C ALA A 149 -18.60 0.94 -19.53
N SER A 150 -18.22 1.99 -18.79
CA SER A 150 -16.84 2.18 -18.33
C SER A 150 -16.39 1.08 -17.36
N HIS A 151 -17.26 0.60 -16.48
CA HIS A 151 -16.91 -0.44 -15.52
C HIS A 151 -16.76 -1.81 -16.18
N ILE A 152 -17.42 -2.08 -17.31
CA ILE A 152 -17.15 -3.27 -18.13
C ILE A 152 -15.67 -3.28 -18.57
N TYR A 153 -15.12 -2.17 -19.03
CA TYR A 153 -13.70 -2.09 -19.37
C TYR A 153 -12.77 -2.27 -18.16
N ASN A 154 -13.19 -1.82 -16.97
CA ASN A 154 -12.44 -2.09 -15.73
C ASN A 154 -12.43 -3.58 -15.40
N LEU A 155 -13.57 -4.29 -15.54
CA LEU A 155 -13.63 -5.74 -15.36
C LEU A 155 -12.80 -6.47 -16.40
N ARG A 156 -12.84 -6.04 -17.67
CA ARG A 156 -12.02 -6.62 -18.76
C ARG A 156 -10.50 -6.43 -18.54
N ARG A 157 -10.12 -5.38 -17.83
CA ARG A 157 -8.72 -5.14 -17.43
C ARG A 157 -8.29 -5.88 -16.17
N SER A 158 -9.22 -6.48 -15.43
CA SER A 158 -8.88 -7.21 -14.21
C SER A 158 -8.05 -8.46 -14.52
N GLN A 159 -7.20 -8.86 -13.56
CA GLN A 159 -6.38 -10.07 -13.72
C GLN A 159 -7.25 -11.32 -13.86
N ASP A 160 -8.33 -11.42 -13.08
CA ASP A 160 -9.25 -12.57 -13.11
C ASP A 160 -9.89 -12.75 -14.49
N TYR A 161 -10.32 -11.65 -15.12
CA TYR A 161 -10.84 -11.66 -16.49
C TYR A 161 -9.77 -12.04 -17.50
N GLN A 162 -8.60 -11.39 -17.44
CA GLN A 162 -7.52 -11.63 -18.40
C GLN A 162 -6.99 -13.06 -18.32
N GLN A 163 -6.91 -13.65 -17.13
CA GLN A 163 -6.47 -15.03 -16.96
C GLN A 163 -7.42 -16.01 -17.66
N LYS A 164 -8.73 -15.73 -17.62
CA LYS A 164 -9.75 -16.57 -18.25
C LYS A 164 -9.82 -16.38 -19.77
N ARG A 165 -9.66 -15.14 -20.25
CA ARG A 165 -9.66 -14.82 -21.69
C ARG A 165 -8.40 -15.17 -22.45
N ARG A 166 -7.29 -15.48 -21.77
CA ARG A 166 -6.04 -15.86 -22.43
C ARG A 166 -6.23 -17.19 -23.15
N HIS A 167 -6.41 -17.13 -24.46
CA HIS A 167 -6.27 -18.28 -25.34
C HIS A 167 -4.80 -18.65 -25.44
N PHE A 168 -4.40 -19.75 -24.81
CA PHE A 168 -3.08 -20.35 -25.05
C PHE A 168 -3.12 -21.12 -26.35
N THR A 169 -2.65 -20.52 -27.45
CA THR A 169 -2.30 -21.30 -28.64
C THR A 169 -1.05 -22.12 -28.33
N LYS A 170 -1.19 -23.45 -28.28
CA LYS A 170 -0.07 -24.38 -28.12
C LYS A 170 0.87 -24.21 -29.31
N HIS A 171 2.03 -23.61 -29.10
CA HIS A 171 3.04 -23.52 -30.15
C HIS A 171 3.49 -24.93 -30.55
N ARG A 172 3.32 -25.27 -31.82
CA ARG A 172 3.84 -26.50 -32.42
C ARG A 172 5.35 -26.48 -32.30
N GLN A 173 5.93 -27.41 -31.54
CA GLN A 173 7.38 -27.57 -31.48
C GLN A 173 7.90 -27.83 -32.90
N LYS A 174 8.84 -27.02 -33.37
CA LYS A 174 9.60 -27.33 -34.59
C LYS A 174 10.53 -28.49 -34.24
N ILE A 175 10.22 -29.68 -34.75
CA ILE A 175 11.18 -30.79 -34.76
C ILE A 175 12.28 -30.37 -35.74
N VAL A 176 13.47 -30.10 -35.21
CA VAL A 176 14.66 -29.83 -36.02
C VAL A 176 15.35 -31.17 -36.25
N ASP A 177 15.21 -31.74 -37.45
CA ASP A 177 15.97 -32.92 -37.87
C ASP A 177 17.42 -32.52 -38.17
N TRP A 178 18.34 -32.97 -37.33
CA TRP A 178 19.78 -32.64 -37.39
C TRP A 178 20.59 -33.53 -38.34
N ARG A 179 19.96 -34.47 -39.04
CA ARG A 179 20.66 -35.52 -39.82
C ARG A 179 21.19 -35.10 -41.20
N THR A 180 20.92 -33.89 -41.67
CA THR A 180 21.20 -33.51 -43.07
C THR A 180 22.53 -32.78 -43.33
N SER A 181 23.40 -32.63 -42.32
CA SER A 181 24.58 -31.74 -42.44
C SER A 181 25.94 -32.43 -42.63
N GLN A 182 26.02 -33.71 -43.03
CA GLN A 182 27.30 -34.45 -43.10
C GLN A 182 27.70 -35.05 -44.46
N THR A 183 27.26 -34.50 -45.59
CA THR A 183 27.81 -34.92 -46.90
C THR A 183 28.12 -33.72 -47.77
N GLN A 184 29.29 -33.11 -47.56
CA GLN A 184 30.05 -32.40 -48.58
C GLN A 184 31.49 -32.21 -48.09
N SER A 185 32.38 -33.11 -48.53
CA SER A 185 33.82 -32.93 -48.65
C SER A 185 34.25 -33.63 -49.92
#